data_AF-A0A564ZAK4-F1
#
_entry.id   AF-A0A564ZAK4-F1
#
_cell.length_a   1.000
_cell.length_b   1.000
_cell.length_c   1.000
_cell.angle_alpha   90.00
_cell.angle_beta   90.00
_cell.angle_gamma   90.00
#
_symmetry.space_group_name_H-M   'P 1'
#
loop_
_entity.id
_entity.type
_entity.pdbx_description
1 polymer ?
#
loop_
_entity_poly.entity_id
_entity_poly.type
_entity_poly.pdbx_seq_one_letter_code
_entity_poly.pdbx_strand_id
1 'polypeptide(L)'
;MRFLFSPVVISSSQIHSKFNPSTDSETVQVMRWGLIPSFVPNALEQASSYKFATSNARAENILERPSYMDCIKHRRRCVAIAQGFYEWRQENRKKMPYYISVAGENEPLMFMAGVFSVNEEQTLFSYSVITTGAVNEMAKVHDRMPVIFRDPEDIFEWIAPNLCSPISTVRYLQNLKEKLKTIELKIYPVTPLMNSTSFDSYQCIEPLDPSKPVVKNFPNTKKISEFFTRKRPNPADSENATNKEEGKSAIKEKLEDL
;
A
#
# COMPACT_ATOMS: atom_id res chain seq x y z
N MET A 1 -0.99 0.70 17.59
CA MET A 1 -1.07 -0.21 16.44
C MET A 1 -1.54 0.60 15.24
N ARG A 2 -0.69 0.87 14.25
CA ARG A 2 -1.14 1.56 13.03
C ARG A 2 -1.89 0.53 12.19
N PHE A 3 -3.19 0.73 12.01
CA PHE A 3 -3.94 -0.02 11.01
C PHE A 3 -3.41 0.39 9.64
N LEU A 4 -2.84 -0.55 8.88
CA LEU A 4 -2.40 -0.32 7.50
C LEU A 4 -3.63 -0.24 6.61
N PHE A 5 -4.22 0.94 6.54
CA PHE A 5 -5.23 1.27 5.53
C PHE A 5 -4.52 1.66 4.24
N SER A 6 -4.96 1.12 3.11
CA SER A 6 -4.37 1.38 1.80
C SER A 6 -5.45 1.53 0.73
N PRO A 7 -5.17 2.28 -0.35
CA PRO A 7 -6.09 2.39 -1.47
C PRO A 7 -6.21 1.04 -2.20
N VAL A 8 -7.43 0.66 -2.55
CA VAL A 8 -7.75 -0.45 -3.43
C VAL A 8 -8.81 -0.01 -4.43
N VAL A 9 -8.77 -0.56 -5.64
CA VAL A 9 -9.79 -0.32 -6.67
C VAL A 9 -10.84 -1.42 -6.59
N ILE A 10 -12.10 -1.04 -6.73
CA ILE A 10 -13.25 -1.93 -6.76
C ILE A 10 -14.26 -1.45 -7.81
N SER A 11 -15.23 -2.30 -8.15
CA SER A 11 -16.43 -1.86 -8.88
C SER A 11 -17.43 -1.26 -7.89
N SER A 12 -18.03 -0.12 -8.22
CA SER A 12 -19.05 0.54 -7.39
C SER A 12 -20.25 -0.35 -7.09
N SER A 13 -20.58 -1.27 -8.01
CA SER A 13 -21.63 -2.30 -7.86
C SER A 13 -21.40 -3.26 -6.69
N GLN A 14 -20.16 -3.40 -6.21
CA GLN A 14 -19.80 -4.34 -5.14
C GLN A 14 -20.09 -3.81 -3.73
N ILE A 15 -20.30 -2.50 -3.57
CA ILE A 15 -20.64 -1.87 -2.27
C ILE A 15 -22.14 -1.56 -2.20
N HIS A 16 -22.74 -1.08 -3.29
CA HIS A 16 -24.12 -0.63 -3.29
C HIS A 16 -25.01 -1.57 -4.11
N SER A 17 -25.85 -2.36 -3.43
CA SER A 17 -26.93 -3.12 -4.09
C SER A 17 -27.96 -2.25 -4.82
N LYS A 18 -27.92 -0.93 -4.61
CA LYS A 18 -28.83 0.07 -5.19
C LYS A 18 -28.19 0.91 -6.31
N PHE A 19 -26.95 0.65 -6.69
CA PHE A 19 -26.35 1.39 -7.82
C PHE A 19 -26.95 0.89 -9.14
N ASN A 20 -27.29 1.84 -10.01
CA ASN A 20 -27.89 1.55 -11.31
C ASN A 20 -26.84 0.86 -12.19
N PRO A 21 -27.07 -0.37 -12.70
CA PRO A 21 -26.08 -1.11 -13.49
C PRO A 21 -25.69 -0.43 -14.82
N SER A 22 -26.38 0.65 -15.20
CA SER A 22 -26.00 1.48 -16.35
C SER A 22 -24.82 2.43 -16.08
N THR A 23 -24.37 2.55 -14.83
CA THR A 23 -23.22 3.36 -14.42
C THR A 23 -22.28 2.57 -13.50
N ASP A 24 -21.94 1.35 -13.88
CA ASP A 24 -20.82 0.64 -13.25
C ASP A 24 -19.55 1.48 -13.48
N SER A 25 -18.98 1.97 -12.39
CA SER A 25 -17.76 2.78 -12.41
C SER A 25 -16.76 2.24 -11.41
N GLU A 26 -15.49 2.30 -11.77
CA GLU A 26 -14.39 1.95 -10.89
C GLU A 26 -14.25 3.03 -9.81
N THR A 27 -14.11 2.62 -8.56
CA THR A 27 -13.88 3.53 -7.44
C THR A 27 -12.70 3.08 -6.61
N VAL A 28 -11.96 4.07 -6.09
CA VAL A 28 -10.88 3.85 -5.14
C VAL A 28 -11.46 3.92 -3.73
N GLN A 29 -11.21 2.88 -2.94
CA GLN A 29 -11.61 2.79 -1.54
C GLN A 29 -10.40 2.60 -0.66
N VAL A 30 -10.46 3.13 0.56
CA VAL A 30 -9.42 2.95 1.56
C VAL A 30 -9.85 1.81 2.49
N MET A 31 -9.12 0.70 2.47
CA MET A 31 -9.46 -0.51 3.22
C MET A 31 -8.30 -0.96 4.10
N ARG A 32 -8.62 -1.63 5.22
CA ARG A 32 -7.62 -2.23 6.11
C ARG A 32 -6.96 -3.44 5.43
N TRP A 33 -5.64 -3.49 5.35
CA TRP A 33 -4.93 -4.67 4.89
C TRP A 33 -4.87 -5.75 6.00
N GLY A 34 -5.37 -6.94 5.67
CA GLY A 34 -5.68 -8.03 6.58
C GLY A 34 -7.20 -8.16 6.72
N LEU A 35 -7.76 -9.16 6.05
CA LEU A 35 -9.19 -9.34 5.96
C LEU A 35 -9.81 -9.79 7.28
N ILE A 36 -10.86 -9.13 7.71
CA ILE A 36 -11.68 -9.56 8.85
C ILE A 36 -12.99 -10.09 8.28
N PRO A 37 -13.29 -11.39 8.46
CA PRO A 37 -14.52 -11.97 7.92
C PRO A 37 -15.75 -11.26 8.47
N SER A 38 -16.77 -11.11 7.62
CA SER A 38 -18.02 -10.39 7.90
C SER A 38 -18.72 -10.89 9.18
N PHE A 39 -18.63 -12.19 9.45
CA PHE A 39 -19.24 -12.88 10.58
C PHE A 39 -18.45 -12.77 11.91
N VAL A 40 -17.30 -12.09 11.94
CA VAL A 40 -16.53 -11.93 13.19
C VAL A 40 -17.15 -10.81 14.04
N PRO A 41 -17.63 -11.11 15.25
CA PRO A 41 -18.16 -10.08 16.16
C PRO A 41 -17.02 -9.18 16.67
N ASN A 42 -17.31 -7.93 17.03
CA ASN A 42 -16.29 -7.00 17.54
C ASN A 42 -15.06 -6.89 16.62
N ALA A 43 -15.27 -6.89 15.30
CA ALA A 43 -14.23 -6.97 14.27
C ALA A 43 -13.09 -5.94 14.47
N LEU A 44 -13.40 -4.69 14.84
CA LEU A 44 -12.40 -3.65 15.07
C LEU A 44 -11.49 -3.92 16.28
N GLU A 45 -12.04 -4.50 17.35
CA GLU A 45 -11.25 -4.88 18.52
C GLU A 45 -10.35 -6.08 18.17
N GLN A 46 -10.92 -7.06 17.46
CA GLN A 46 -10.20 -8.25 17.00
C GLN A 46 -9.23 -7.98 15.85
N ALA A 47 -9.35 -6.83 15.17
CA ALA A 47 -8.42 -6.37 14.14
C ALA A 47 -6.99 -6.24 14.66
N SER A 48 -6.83 -6.11 15.97
CA SER A 48 -5.54 -6.03 16.66
C SER A 48 -4.98 -7.38 17.08
N SER A 49 -5.80 -8.42 16.99
CA SER A 49 -5.42 -9.77 17.35
C SER A 49 -4.71 -10.45 16.18
N TYR A 50 -3.52 -10.99 16.42
CA TYR A 50 -2.79 -11.86 15.49
C TYR A 50 -3.54 -13.16 15.14
N LYS A 51 -4.73 -13.41 15.71
CA LYS A 51 -5.56 -14.59 15.48
C LYS A 51 -6.00 -14.75 14.02
N PHE A 52 -5.95 -13.69 13.22
CA PHE A 52 -6.30 -13.73 11.80
C PHE A 52 -5.13 -13.23 10.95
N ALA A 53 -4.23 -14.15 10.56
CA ALA A 53 -3.14 -13.88 9.61
C ALA A 53 -3.68 -13.81 8.17
N THR A 54 -4.56 -12.85 7.92
CA THR A 54 -5.39 -12.74 6.72
C THR A 54 -4.94 -11.60 5.80
N SER A 55 -3.67 -11.19 5.85
CA SER A 55 -3.10 -10.26 4.87
C SER A 55 -3.05 -10.86 3.47
N ASN A 56 -2.88 -12.18 3.39
CA ASN A 56 -2.75 -12.94 2.15
C ASN A 56 -3.80 -14.06 2.05
N ALA A 57 -4.39 -14.24 0.88
CA ALA A 57 -5.27 -15.37 0.53
C ALA A 57 -4.56 -16.23 -0.52
N ARG A 58 -4.47 -17.55 -0.33
CA ARG A 58 -3.84 -18.43 -1.33
C ARG A 58 -4.86 -18.77 -2.41
N ALA A 59 -4.53 -18.53 -3.67
CA ALA A 59 -5.41 -18.83 -4.81
C ALA A 59 -5.82 -20.31 -4.84
N GLU A 60 -4.92 -21.21 -4.43
CA GLU A 60 -5.11 -22.67 -4.47
C GLU A 60 -6.23 -23.16 -3.54
N ASN A 61 -6.47 -22.48 -2.41
CA ASN A 61 -7.49 -22.89 -1.43
C ASN A 61 -8.48 -21.77 -1.12
N ILE A 62 -8.62 -20.79 -2.01
CA ILE A 62 -9.47 -19.61 -1.81
C ILE A 62 -10.94 -19.99 -1.60
N LEU A 63 -11.38 -21.11 -2.18
CA LEU A 63 -12.74 -21.64 -2.02
C LEU A 63 -12.90 -22.53 -0.77
N GLU A 64 -11.82 -23.06 -0.21
CA GLU A 64 -11.88 -23.94 0.96
C GLU A 64 -11.95 -23.15 2.27
N ARG A 65 -11.51 -21.88 2.24
CA ARG A 65 -11.50 -20.99 3.41
C ARG A 65 -12.82 -20.23 3.49
N PRO A 66 -13.63 -20.39 4.56
CA PRO A 66 -14.92 -19.73 4.68
C PRO A 66 -14.87 -18.21 4.48
N SER A 67 -13.84 -17.56 5.04
CA SER A 67 -13.62 -16.12 4.92
C SER A 67 -13.50 -15.63 3.48
N TYR A 68 -12.79 -16.38 2.63
CA TYR A 68 -12.55 -15.98 1.24
C TYR A 68 -13.67 -16.48 0.32
N MET A 69 -14.22 -17.66 0.59
CA MET A 69 -15.40 -18.17 -0.10
C MET A 69 -16.59 -17.20 0.02
N ASP A 70 -16.82 -16.62 1.20
CA ASP A 70 -17.83 -15.56 1.41
C ASP A 70 -17.61 -14.38 0.45
N CYS A 71 -16.37 -13.87 0.39
CA CYS A 71 -16.01 -12.77 -0.50
C CYS A 71 -16.28 -13.09 -1.98
N ILE A 72 -15.89 -14.29 -2.43
CA ILE A 72 -16.11 -14.72 -3.82
C ILE A 72 -17.60 -14.85 -4.14
N LYS A 73 -18.40 -15.45 -3.24
CA LYS A 73 -19.85 -15.58 -3.41
C LYS A 73 -20.55 -14.22 -3.52
N HIS A 74 -20.09 -13.25 -2.74
CA HIS A 74 -20.61 -11.88 -2.76
C HIS A 74 -19.93 -10.97 -3.78
N ARG A 75 -19.09 -11.52 -4.68
CA ARG A 75 -18.36 -10.78 -5.72
C ARG A 75 -17.48 -9.65 -5.18
N ARG A 76 -17.00 -9.78 -3.94
CA ARG A 76 -16.15 -8.80 -3.26
C ARG A 76 -14.68 -8.99 -3.63
N ARG A 77 -14.34 -8.52 -4.84
CA ARG A 77 -12.99 -8.55 -5.41
C ARG A 77 -12.47 -7.15 -5.54
N CYS A 78 -11.21 -6.92 -5.18
CA CYS A 78 -10.55 -5.64 -5.28
C CYS A 78 -9.20 -5.77 -5.98
N VAL A 79 -8.61 -4.64 -6.33
CA VAL A 79 -7.24 -4.54 -6.81
C VAL A 79 -6.43 -3.69 -5.83
N ALA A 80 -5.46 -4.31 -5.18
CA ALA A 80 -4.52 -3.62 -4.31
C ALA A 80 -3.45 -2.92 -5.16
N ILE A 81 -3.13 -1.67 -4.79
CA ILE A 81 -2.17 -0.83 -5.51
C ILE A 81 -0.92 -0.66 -4.64
N ALA A 82 0.25 -0.84 -5.24
CA ALA A 82 1.53 -0.54 -4.60
C ALA A 82 2.57 -0.11 -5.65
N GLN A 83 3.68 0.52 -5.23
CA GLN A 83 4.86 0.68 -6.10
C GLN A 83 5.67 -0.62 -6.23
N GLY A 84 5.47 -1.54 -5.28
CA GLY A 84 6.19 -2.80 -5.15
C GLY A 84 5.94 -3.42 -3.79
N PHE A 85 6.57 -4.54 -3.50
CA PHE A 85 6.50 -5.22 -2.21
C PHE A 85 7.89 -5.68 -1.75
N TYR A 86 7.99 -5.99 -0.47
CA TYR A 86 9.20 -6.55 0.12
C TYR A 86 9.06 -8.05 0.29
N GLU A 87 10.15 -8.78 0.10
CA GLU A 87 10.24 -10.19 0.45
C GLU A 87 11.63 -10.54 0.98
N TRP A 88 11.71 -11.53 1.87
CA TRP A 88 12.96 -11.88 2.53
C TRP A 88 13.54 -13.17 1.98
N ARG A 89 14.74 -13.06 1.40
CA ARG A 89 15.53 -14.21 0.96
C ARG A 89 16.42 -14.71 2.08
N GLN A 90 16.49 -16.02 2.27
CA GLN A 90 17.42 -16.64 3.21
C GLN A 90 18.84 -16.68 2.60
N GLU A 91 19.80 -16.02 3.24
CA GLU A 91 21.20 -15.96 2.83
C GLU A 91 22.11 -16.19 4.04
N ASN A 92 22.97 -17.22 4.00
CA ASN A 92 23.97 -17.50 5.03
C ASN A 92 23.44 -17.39 6.49
N ARG A 93 22.25 -17.98 6.73
CA ARG A 93 21.51 -17.96 8.02
C ARG A 93 20.83 -16.63 8.41
N LYS A 94 20.90 -15.60 7.58
CA LYS A 94 20.18 -14.33 7.78
C LYS A 94 19.09 -14.14 6.72
N LYS A 95 18.06 -13.39 7.07
CA LYS A 95 17.02 -12.96 6.13
C LYS A 95 17.39 -11.59 5.56
N MET A 96 17.66 -11.53 4.27
CA MET A 96 17.94 -10.29 3.56
C MET A 96 16.67 -9.78 2.88
N PRO A 97 16.27 -8.52 3.12
CA PRO A 97 15.11 -7.96 2.45
C PRO A 97 15.44 -7.57 1.01
N TYR A 98 14.53 -7.91 0.11
CA TYR A 98 14.54 -7.52 -1.28
C TYR A 98 13.31 -6.67 -1.55
N TYR A 99 13.46 -5.65 -2.39
CA TYR A 99 12.34 -4.92 -2.97
C TYR A 99 12.05 -5.46 -4.36
N ILE A 100 10.76 -5.69 -4.63
CA ILE A 100 10.24 -6.26 -5.87
C ILE A 100 9.22 -5.30 -6.45
N SER A 101 9.47 -4.84 -7.67
CA SER A 101 8.56 -3.98 -8.43
C SER A 101 8.35 -4.51 -9.85
N VAL A 102 7.32 -4.02 -10.53
CA VAL A 102 7.17 -4.27 -11.97
C VAL A 102 8.25 -3.49 -12.72
N ALA A 103 8.91 -4.13 -13.69
CA ALA A 103 9.87 -3.44 -14.56
C ALA A 103 9.14 -2.60 -15.60
N GLY A 104 9.69 -1.43 -15.94
CA GLY A 104 9.11 -0.54 -16.93
C GLY A 104 9.60 0.90 -16.77
N GLU A 105 9.23 1.74 -17.74
CA GLU A 105 9.52 3.18 -17.70
C GLU A 105 8.70 3.86 -16.58
N ASN A 106 9.28 4.91 -15.98
CA ASN A 106 8.62 5.77 -14.98
C ASN A 106 8.10 5.05 -13.71
N GLU A 107 8.72 3.93 -13.31
CA GLU A 107 8.37 3.20 -12.08
C GLU A 107 6.87 2.84 -12.00
N PRO A 108 6.40 1.93 -12.87
CA PRO A 108 4.98 1.63 -12.99
C PRO A 108 4.38 1.11 -11.67
N LEU A 109 3.13 1.47 -11.42
CA LEU A 109 2.37 0.91 -10.30
C LEU A 109 2.12 -0.59 -10.50
N MET A 110 2.22 -1.33 -9.40
CA MET A 110 1.86 -2.73 -9.30
C MET A 110 0.40 -2.86 -8.86
N PHE A 111 -0.38 -3.57 -9.67
CA PHE A 111 -1.77 -3.91 -9.40
C PHE A 111 -1.87 -5.38 -9.03
N MET A 112 -2.42 -5.70 -7.87
CA MET A 112 -2.50 -7.07 -7.34
C MET A 112 -3.94 -7.48 -7.08
N ALA A 113 -4.30 -8.71 -7.47
CA ALA A 113 -5.62 -9.26 -7.22
C ALA A 113 -5.85 -9.38 -5.72
N GLY A 114 -7.02 -8.93 -5.25
CA GLY A 114 -7.44 -9.01 -3.87
C GLY A 114 -8.91 -9.43 -3.72
N VAL A 115 -9.26 -9.81 -2.50
CA VAL A 115 -10.64 -10.01 -2.04
C VAL A 115 -10.88 -9.15 -0.81
N PHE A 116 -12.10 -8.68 -0.63
CA PHE A 116 -12.44 -7.84 0.51
C PHE A 116 -13.69 -8.33 1.24
N SER A 117 -13.76 -7.97 2.50
CA SER A 117 -14.89 -8.22 3.39
C SER A 117 -15.41 -6.89 3.93
N VAL A 118 -16.71 -6.82 4.09
CA VAL A 118 -17.42 -5.68 4.69
C VAL A 118 -18.08 -6.17 5.96
N ASN A 119 -17.74 -5.54 7.09
CA ASN A 119 -18.51 -5.63 8.31
C ASN A 119 -19.41 -4.38 8.38
N GLU A 120 -20.68 -4.55 8.07
CA GLU A 120 -21.64 -3.43 7.96
C GLU A 120 -21.93 -2.79 9.32
N GLU A 121 -22.06 -3.59 10.38
CA GLU A 121 -22.31 -3.12 11.75
C GLU A 121 -21.25 -2.13 12.23
N GLN A 122 -20.00 -2.33 11.82
CA GLN A 122 -18.86 -1.51 12.22
C GLN A 122 -18.33 -0.62 11.09
N THR A 123 -18.97 -0.62 9.93
CA THR A 123 -18.53 0.12 8.72
C THR A 123 -17.05 -0.14 8.42
N LEU A 124 -16.61 -1.40 8.58
CA LEU A 124 -15.21 -1.78 8.42
C LEU A 124 -15.00 -2.54 7.11
N PHE A 125 -14.18 -1.95 6.25
CA PHE A 125 -13.70 -2.56 5.01
C PHE A 125 -12.29 -3.10 5.21
N SER A 126 -12.09 -4.36 4.84
CA SER A 126 -10.79 -5.02 4.98
C SER A 126 -10.53 -5.98 3.84
N TYR A 127 -9.27 -6.15 3.46
CA TYR A 127 -8.92 -6.94 2.28
C TYR A 127 -7.71 -7.84 2.48
N SER A 128 -7.61 -8.88 1.64
CA SER A 128 -6.45 -9.74 1.48
C SER A 128 -5.90 -9.61 0.07
N VAL A 129 -4.57 -9.64 -0.08
CA VAL A 129 -3.92 -9.82 -1.37
C VAL A 129 -3.95 -11.31 -1.72
N ILE A 130 -4.32 -11.66 -2.95
CA ILE A 130 -4.27 -13.03 -3.43
C ILE A 130 -2.83 -13.37 -3.82
N THR A 131 -2.37 -14.52 -3.34
CA THR A 131 -1.04 -15.06 -3.62
C THR A 131 -1.13 -16.39 -4.36
N THR A 132 -0.09 -16.72 -5.10
CA THR A 132 0.08 -18.00 -5.81
C THR A 132 1.52 -18.49 -5.66
N GLY A 133 1.83 -19.68 -6.16
CA GLY A 133 3.21 -20.17 -6.24
C GLY A 133 4.07 -19.24 -7.10
N ALA A 134 5.26 -18.89 -6.62
CA ALA A 134 6.18 -17.99 -7.32
C ALA A 134 6.63 -18.56 -8.67
N VAL A 135 6.84 -17.68 -9.64
CA VAL A 135 7.37 -18.00 -10.97
C VAL A 135 8.62 -17.18 -11.27
N ASN A 136 9.41 -17.59 -12.27
CA ASN A 136 10.60 -16.88 -12.74
C ASN A 136 11.60 -16.54 -11.61
N GLU A 137 12.19 -15.35 -11.64
CA GLU A 137 13.16 -14.87 -10.67
C GLU A 137 12.60 -14.78 -9.25
N MET A 138 11.29 -14.61 -9.10
CA MET A 138 10.64 -14.55 -7.79
C MET A 138 10.81 -15.87 -7.02
N ALA A 139 10.83 -17.01 -7.72
CA ALA A 139 11.05 -18.33 -7.11
C ALA A 139 12.44 -18.50 -6.48
N LYS A 140 13.41 -17.64 -6.86
CA LYS A 140 14.75 -17.60 -6.24
C LYS A 140 14.77 -16.81 -4.92
N VAL A 141 13.76 -15.96 -4.71
CA VAL A 141 13.59 -15.13 -3.51
C VAL A 141 12.69 -15.84 -2.49
N HIS A 142 11.52 -16.31 -2.92
CA HIS A 142 10.51 -16.93 -2.05
C HIS A 142 9.58 -17.86 -2.85
N ASP A 143 8.87 -18.79 -2.18
CA ASP A 143 8.00 -19.79 -2.83
C ASP A 143 6.62 -19.23 -3.23
N ARG A 144 6.28 -18.03 -2.76
CA ARG A 144 5.01 -17.34 -3.00
C ARG A 144 5.22 -15.96 -3.60
N MET A 145 4.24 -15.52 -4.38
CA MET A 145 4.16 -14.16 -4.91
C MET A 145 2.70 -13.69 -5.00
N PRO A 146 2.44 -12.38 -5.01
CA PRO A 146 1.10 -11.86 -5.30
C PRO A 146 0.69 -12.18 -6.74
N VAL A 147 -0.63 -12.31 -6.96
CA VAL A 147 -1.19 -12.36 -8.32
C VAL A 147 -1.21 -10.93 -8.86
N ILE A 148 -0.17 -10.56 -9.60
CA ILE A 148 0.00 -9.25 -10.24
C ILE A 148 -0.71 -9.26 -11.61
N PHE A 149 -1.42 -8.18 -11.93
CA PHE A 149 -2.02 -7.99 -13.25
C PHE A 149 -0.97 -7.51 -14.25
N ARG A 150 -0.92 -8.17 -15.41
CA ARG A 150 -0.09 -7.73 -16.55
C ARG A 150 -0.83 -6.69 -17.38
N ASP A 151 -2.07 -7.00 -17.73
CA ASP A 151 -2.85 -6.27 -18.72
C ASP A 151 -3.94 -5.45 -18.00
N PRO A 152 -4.16 -4.18 -18.37
CA PRO A 152 -5.23 -3.36 -17.80
C PRO A 152 -6.61 -4.01 -17.90
N GLU A 153 -6.89 -4.73 -18.98
CA GLU A 153 -8.16 -5.43 -19.21
C GLU A 153 -8.43 -6.46 -18.11
N ASP A 154 -7.37 -7.12 -17.60
CA ASP A 154 -7.53 -8.12 -16.55
C ASP A 154 -7.93 -7.50 -15.20
N ILE A 155 -7.52 -6.24 -14.96
CA ILE A 155 -7.90 -5.46 -13.76
C ILE A 155 -9.41 -5.23 -13.77
N PHE A 156 -9.94 -4.76 -14.91
CA PHE A 156 -11.36 -4.47 -15.05
C PHE A 156 -12.20 -5.75 -15.00
N GLU A 157 -11.80 -6.79 -15.72
CA GLU A 157 -12.50 -8.09 -15.71
C GLU A 157 -12.48 -8.73 -14.31
N TRP A 158 -11.41 -8.53 -13.52
CA TRP A 158 -11.34 -9.03 -12.15
C TRP A 158 -12.39 -8.41 -11.23
N ILE A 159 -12.61 -7.10 -11.30
CA ILE A 159 -13.57 -6.40 -10.43
C ILE A 159 -14.97 -6.35 -11.01
N ALA A 160 -15.13 -6.65 -12.30
CA ALA A 160 -16.41 -6.63 -12.98
C ALA A 160 -17.41 -7.65 -12.39
N PRO A 161 -18.72 -7.35 -12.43
CA PRO A 161 -19.76 -8.19 -11.84
C PRO A 161 -20.04 -9.46 -12.65
N ASN A 162 -19.59 -9.54 -13.90
CA ASN A 162 -19.74 -10.67 -14.82
C ASN A 162 -19.04 -11.94 -14.31
N LEU A 163 -17.92 -11.81 -13.60
CA LEU A 163 -17.24 -12.91 -12.91
C LEU A 163 -18.03 -13.34 -11.65
N CYS A 164 -19.16 -14.02 -11.87
CA CYS A 164 -20.17 -14.32 -10.85
C CYS A 164 -20.05 -15.73 -10.23
N SER A 165 -19.37 -16.62 -10.95
CA SER A 165 -18.98 -17.99 -10.62
C SER A 165 -17.87 -18.23 -9.59
N PRO A 166 -18.01 -18.91 -8.43
CA PRO A 166 -16.82 -19.36 -7.69
C PRO A 166 -15.85 -20.18 -8.56
N ILE A 167 -16.40 -21.04 -9.43
CA ILE A 167 -15.61 -21.85 -10.36
C ILE A 167 -14.97 -20.98 -11.45
N SER A 168 -15.71 -20.01 -12.02
CA SER A 168 -15.13 -19.11 -13.03
C SER A 168 -14.04 -18.24 -12.44
N THR A 169 -14.17 -17.77 -11.19
CA THR A 169 -13.13 -17.04 -10.47
C THR A 169 -11.85 -17.87 -10.33
N VAL A 170 -11.95 -19.15 -9.93
CA VAL A 170 -10.76 -20.00 -9.81
C VAL A 170 -10.09 -20.22 -11.17
N ARG A 171 -10.86 -20.49 -12.23
CA ARG A 171 -10.31 -20.61 -13.60
C ARG A 171 -9.63 -19.32 -14.04
N TYR A 172 -10.21 -18.17 -13.72
CA TYR A 172 -9.61 -16.88 -14.04
C TYR A 172 -8.28 -16.66 -13.30
N LEU A 173 -8.22 -16.97 -11.99
CA LEU A 173 -6.96 -16.93 -11.23
C LEU A 173 -5.89 -17.87 -11.80
N GLN A 174 -6.27 -19.04 -12.31
CA GLN A 174 -5.35 -19.96 -12.99
C GLN A 174 -4.80 -19.34 -14.28
N ASN A 175 -5.63 -18.68 -15.08
CA ASN A 175 -5.19 -17.97 -16.28
C ASN A 175 -4.24 -16.81 -15.94
N LEU A 176 -4.55 -16.02 -14.91
CA LEU A 176 -3.67 -14.95 -14.43
C LEU A 176 -2.31 -15.49 -14.00
N LYS A 177 -2.26 -16.65 -13.33
CA LYS A 177 -1.01 -17.30 -12.94
C LYS A 177 -0.12 -17.60 -14.15
N GLU A 178 -0.70 -18.02 -15.27
CA GLU A 178 0.08 -18.26 -16.50
C GLU A 178 0.63 -16.95 -17.07
N LYS A 179 -0.16 -15.86 -17.03
CA LYS A 179 0.31 -14.52 -17.41
C LYS A 179 1.45 -14.00 -16.53
N LEU A 180 1.52 -14.37 -15.24
CA LEU A 180 2.63 -13.95 -14.36
C LEU A 180 4.02 -14.31 -14.91
N LYS A 181 4.13 -15.42 -15.66
CA LYS A 181 5.40 -15.86 -16.27
C LYS A 181 5.95 -14.87 -17.28
N THR A 182 5.12 -13.94 -17.74
CA THR A 182 5.46 -12.95 -18.76
C THR A 182 5.64 -11.54 -18.20
N ILE A 183 5.43 -11.37 -16.89
CA ILE A 183 5.70 -10.10 -16.21
C ILE A 183 7.18 -10.07 -15.86
N GLU A 184 7.85 -8.99 -16.27
CA GLU A 184 9.21 -8.72 -15.87
C GLU A 184 9.22 -7.99 -14.51
N LEU A 185 9.96 -8.55 -13.55
CA LEU A 185 10.09 -7.99 -12.21
C LEU A 185 11.50 -7.45 -12.01
N LYS A 186 11.60 -6.25 -11.45
CA LYS A 186 12.85 -5.70 -10.93
C LYS A 186 12.99 -6.15 -9.49
N ILE A 187 14.04 -6.92 -9.20
CA ILE A 187 14.30 -7.54 -7.88
C ILE A 187 15.71 -7.18 -7.43
N TYR A 188 15.84 -6.53 -6.27
CA TYR A 188 17.16 -6.17 -5.73
C TYR A 188 17.14 -6.07 -4.19
N PRO A 189 18.29 -6.33 -3.52
CA PRO A 189 18.38 -6.21 -2.07
C PRO A 189 18.25 -4.75 -1.63
N VAL A 190 17.66 -4.52 -0.46
CA VAL A 190 17.50 -3.20 0.16
C VAL A 190 18.04 -3.18 1.59
N THR A 191 18.03 -1.99 2.22
CA THR A 191 18.52 -1.82 3.59
C THR A 191 17.70 -2.62 4.62
N PRO A 192 18.32 -3.37 5.55
CA PRO A 192 17.61 -4.01 6.65
C PRO A 192 16.88 -3.06 7.61
N LEU A 193 17.14 -1.75 7.54
CA LEU A 193 16.42 -0.76 8.35
C LEU A 193 14.92 -0.72 8.04
N MET A 194 14.50 -1.10 6.82
CA MET A 194 13.09 -1.20 6.45
C MET A 194 12.29 -2.14 7.36
N ASN A 195 12.94 -3.09 8.05
CA ASN A 195 12.27 -4.00 8.99
C ASN A 195 11.64 -3.27 10.18
N SER A 196 12.11 -2.05 10.49
CA SER A 196 11.46 -1.22 11.49
C SER A 196 10.28 -0.47 10.86
N THR A 197 9.07 -0.69 11.38
CA THR A 197 7.88 0.08 10.96
C THR A 197 7.96 1.58 11.27
N SER A 198 8.95 2.01 12.07
CA SER A 198 9.21 3.43 12.31
C SER A 198 10.15 4.05 11.27
N PHE A 199 10.77 3.23 10.41
CA PHE A 199 11.66 3.68 9.36
C PHE A 199 10.86 3.77 8.05
N ASP A 200 10.43 4.99 7.73
CA ASP A 200 9.61 5.32 6.57
C ASP A 200 10.33 6.39 5.74
N SER A 201 11.09 5.95 4.74
CA SER A 201 11.98 6.80 3.94
C SER A 201 12.15 6.23 2.53
N TYR A 202 12.50 7.07 1.57
CA TYR A 202 12.84 6.65 0.21
C TYR A 202 13.96 5.59 0.18
N GLN A 203 14.85 5.60 1.19
CA GLN A 203 15.93 4.61 1.33
C GLN A 203 15.42 3.17 1.51
N CYS A 204 14.15 2.98 1.89
CA CYS A 204 13.55 1.64 2.00
C CYS A 204 13.53 0.89 0.66
N ILE A 205 13.45 1.62 -0.47
CA ILE A 205 13.38 1.05 -1.81
C ILE A 205 14.63 1.30 -2.66
N GLU A 206 15.66 1.95 -2.11
CA GLU A 206 16.93 2.14 -2.81
C GLU A 206 17.71 0.82 -2.87
N PRO A 207 18.32 0.47 -4.02
CA PRO A 207 19.23 -0.65 -4.10
C PRO A 207 20.33 -0.56 -3.05
N LEU A 208 20.56 -1.67 -2.34
CA LEU A 208 21.56 -1.75 -1.28
C LEU A 208 22.95 -1.51 -1.88
N ASP A 209 23.55 -0.39 -1.49
CA ASP A 209 24.90 0.00 -1.85
C ASP A 209 25.80 -0.06 -0.60
N PRO A 210 26.72 -1.04 -0.49
CA PRO A 210 27.62 -1.16 0.66
C PRO A 210 28.53 0.05 0.88
N SER A 211 28.73 0.89 -0.15
CA SER A 211 29.59 2.07 -0.08
C SER A 211 28.88 3.32 0.45
N LYS A 212 27.53 3.33 0.45
CA LYS A 212 26.76 4.50 0.92
C LYS A 212 26.50 4.44 2.43
N PRO A 213 26.70 5.55 3.17
CA PRO A 213 26.33 5.60 4.58
C PRO A 213 24.81 5.51 4.73
N VAL A 214 24.34 4.57 5.55
CA VAL A 214 22.91 4.44 5.86
C VAL A 214 22.51 5.57 6.82
N VAL A 215 21.61 6.45 6.39
CA VAL A 215 21.13 7.58 7.22
C VAL A 215 20.12 7.04 8.23
N LYS A 216 20.62 6.68 9.42
CA LYS A 216 19.79 6.13 10.51
C LYS A 216 18.80 7.15 11.09
N ASN A 217 19.10 8.43 10.93
CA ASN A 217 18.31 9.54 11.46
C ASN A 217 17.80 10.40 10.29
N PHE A 218 16.68 10.01 9.68
CA PHE A 218 15.86 11.05 9.06
C PHE A 218 15.41 11.99 10.18
N PRO A 219 15.39 13.32 9.96
CA PRO A 219 14.80 14.22 10.93
C PRO A 219 13.37 13.76 11.11
N ASN A 220 13.13 13.10 12.24
CA ASN A 220 11.81 12.85 12.78
C ASN A 220 11.12 14.21 12.64
N THR A 221 10.06 14.31 11.82
CA THR A 221 9.27 15.54 11.73
C THR A 221 9.06 15.96 13.16
N LYS A 222 9.70 17.07 13.57
CA LYS A 222 9.64 17.57 14.95
C LYS A 222 8.21 17.39 15.39
N LYS A 223 7.98 16.66 16.48
CA LYS A 223 6.63 16.34 16.94
C LYS A 223 5.83 17.64 16.81
N ILE A 224 4.68 17.60 16.16
CA ILE A 224 3.82 18.78 16.00
C ILE A 224 3.55 19.45 17.37
N SER A 225 3.63 18.68 18.47
CA SER A 225 3.64 19.22 19.84
C SER A 225 4.69 20.31 20.09
N GLU A 226 5.88 20.23 19.49
CA GLU A 226 6.94 21.23 19.60
C GLU A 226 6.59 22.56 18.89
N PHE A 227 5.74 22.51 17.84
CA PHE A 227 5.20 23.71 17.19
C PHE A 227 4.19 24.45 18.08
N PHE A 228 3.41 23.71 18.88
CA PHE A 228 2.42 24.30 19.80
C PHE A 228 3.02 24.73 21.15
N THR A 229 4.25 24.34 21.48
CA THR A 229 4.93 24.74 22.72
C THR A 229 5.75 26.03 22.61
N ARG A 230 5.73 26.74 21.47
CA ARG A 230 6.28 28.11 21.44
C ARG A 230 5.43 29.00 22.35
N LYS A 231 5.89 29.21 23.58
CA LYS A 231 5.43 30.29 24.47
C LYS A 231 5.44 31.59 23.67
N ARG A 232 4.31 32.30 23.68
CA ARG A 232 4.26 33.68 23.17
C ARG A 232 5.33 34.50 23.92
N PRO A 233 6.10 35.35 23.23
CA PRO A 233 7.02 36.27 23.89
C PRO A 233 6.23 37.16 24.86
N ASN A 234 6.84 37.48 26.00
CA ASN A 234 6.25 38.35 26.99
C ASN A 234 6.20 39.78 26.41
N PRO A 235 5.11 40.55 26.59
CA PRO A 235 4.99 41.91 26.02
C PRO A 235 6.03 42.92 26.53
N ALA A 236 6.87 42.56 27.50
CA ALA A 236 7.91 43.42 28.06
C ALA A 236 9.21 43.44 27.24
N ASP A 237 9.38 42.55 26.26
CA ASP A 237 10.62 42.48 25.47
C ASP A 237 10.55 43.29 24.15
N SER A 238 9.40 43.93 23.85
CA SER A 238 9.21 44.74 22.63
C SER A 238 9.58 46.22 22.76
N GLU A 239 9.97 46.72 23.94
CA GLU A 239 10.31 48.13 24.14
C GLU A 239 11.81 48.46 23.97
N ASN A 240 12.68 47.47 23.75
CA ASN A 240 14.12 47.71 23.55
C ASN A 240 14.63 47.52 22.11
N ALA A 241 13.74 47.27 21.14
CA ALA A 241 14.11 47.06 19.74
C ALA A 241 13.89 48.29 18.83
N THR A 242 13.36 49.40 19.35
CA THR A 242 13.05 50.62 18.57
C THR A 242 14.18 51.65 18.50
N ASN A 243 15.36 51.40 19.08
CA ASN A 243 16.48 52.36 19.11
C ASN A 243 17.72 51.95 18.28
N LYS A 244 17.57 51.13 17.23
CA LYS A 244 18.73 50.73 16.38
C LYS A 244 18.55 50.77 14.87
N GLU A 245 17.48 51.36 14.34
CA GLU A 245 17.26 51.54 12.90
C GLU A 245 17.08 53.00 12.46
N GLU A 246 17.64 53.96 13.20
CA GLU A 246 17.89 55.30 12.66
C GLU A 246 19.36 55.41 12.27
N GLY A 247 19.65 55.19 10.98
CA GLY A 247 20.99 55.43 10.44
C GLY A 247 21.38 54.55 9.26
N LYS A 248 20.57 54.51 8.20
CA LYS A 248 21.00 54.21 6.82
C LYS A 248 19.87 54.50 5.82
N SER A 249 19.45 55.76 5.78
CA SER A 249 18.72 56.33 4.65
C SER A 249 19.71 57.11 3.79
N ALA A 250 20.16 56.53 2.68
CA ALA A 250 20.65 57.30 1.55
C ALA A 250 20.62 56.46 0.26
N ILE A 251 19.95 57.02 -0.75
CA ILE A 251 20.05 56.71 -2.18
C ILE A 251 19.13 55.59 -2.67
N LYS A 252 17.88 56.01 -2.95
CA LYS A 252 16.98 55.42 -3.95
C LYS A 252 17.22 56.16 -5.28
N GLU A 253 17.08 55.42 -6.38
CA GLU A 253 16.85 55.90 -7.77
C GLU A 253 17.99 56.58 -8.54
N LYS A 254 18.57 55.85 -9.50
CA LYS A 254 18.71 56.31 -10.89
C LYS A 254 19.17 55.21 -11.85
N LEU A 255 18.55 55.22 -13.04
CA LEU A 255 18.94 54.65 -14.33
C LEU A 255 18.50 53.22 -14.66
N GLU A 256 17.25 53.14 -15.12
CA GLU A 256 16.94 52.54 -16.42
C GLU A 256 17.75 53.29 -17.50
N ASP A 257 18.62 52.57 -18.22
CA ASP A 257 19.02 52.73 -19.62
C ASP A 257 20.33 51.94 -19.87
N LEU A 258 20.17 50.67 -20.28
CA LEU A 258 21.03 49.89 -21.21
C LEU A 258 20.55 48.43 -21.30
#